data_AF-A0A1H8Q4M5-F1
#
_entry.id   AF-A0A1H8Q4M5-F1
#
_cell.length_a   1.000
_cell.length_b   1.000
_cell.length_c   1.000
_cell.angle_alpha   90.00
_cell.angle_beta   90.00
_cell.angle_gamma   90.00
#
_symmetry.space_group_name_H-M   'P 1'
#
loop_
_entity.id
_entity.type
_entity.pdbx_description
1 polymer ?
#
loop_
_entity_poly.entity_id
_entity_poly.type
_entity_poly.pdbx_seq_one_letter_code
_entity_poly.pdbx_strand_id
1 'polypeptide(L)'
;MASLSHGPPLGEFGVTVHFHPDRLVGGVPLLRHLADDGVYRSQFETGTSNGGLTAYPGGDRWRWEHRLFGGAYDDAPPSARPKYGSLNYRRRPAGGSVRFGSAHFRLNHPVRQRTTFCYPDSVSNPADFGTADHFPLLGLARRAEPDVLDDHIEAHVHGPLRLAEDAAEPGWRSRRTG
;
A
#
# COMPACT_ATOMS: atom_id res chain seq x y z
N MET A 1 16.43 2.62 2.79
CA MET A 1 15.62 1.40 3.00
C MET A 1 16.28 0.13 2.47
N ALA A 2 16.64 0.03 1.18
CA ALA A 2 17.23 -1.20 0.63
C ALA A 2 18.54 -1.66 1.34
N SER A 3 19.34 -0.72 1.84
CA SER A 3 20.56 -1.01 2.61
C SER A 3 20.33 -1.49 4.04
N LEU A 4 19.10 -1.40 4.55
CA LEU A 4 18.72 -1.84 5.91
C LEU A 4 17.97 -3.19 5.89
N SER A 5 17.54 -3.66 4.73
CA SER A 5 16.79 -4.92 4.59
C SER A 5 17.75 -6.10 4.43
N HIS A 6 17.64 -7.06 5.35
CA HIS A 6 18.32 -8.37 5.28
C HIS A 6 17.28 -9.50 5.30
N GLY A 7 17.68 -10.73 4.95
CA GLY A 7 16.81 -11.90 4.98
C GLY A 7 16.38 -12.40 3.59
N PRO A 8 15.53 -13.44 3.54
CA PRO A 8 15.14 -14.09 2.29
C PRO A 8 14.25 -13.18 1.44
N PRO A 9 14.11 -13.47 0.13
CA PRO A 9 13.18 -12.74 -0.73
C PRO A 9 11.74 -12.92 -0.28
N LEU A 10 10.90 -11.94 -0.64
CA LEU A 10 9.47 -11.99 -0.43
C LEU A 10 8.87 -13.20 -1.17
N GLY A 11 8.19 -14.07 -0.43
CA GLY A 11 7.47 -15.20 -1.01
C GLY A 11 6.27 -14.78 -1.88
N GLU A 12 5.36 -15.70 -2.18
CA GLU A 12 4.26 -15.46 -3.13
C GLU A 12 3.14 -14.50 -2.63
N PHE A 13 3.32 -13.79 -1.52
CA PHE A 13 2.31 -12.93 -0.92
C PHE A 13 2.00 -11.68 -1.75
N GLY A 14 0.72 -11.43 -2.03
CA GLY A 14 0.27 -10.28 -2.81
C GLY A 14 0.22 -8.99 -2.01
N VAL A 15 0.44 -7.86 -2.69
CA VAL A 15 0.20 -6.52 -2.16
C VAL A 15 -1.23 -6.11 -2.46
N THR A 16 -1.88 -5.43 -1.52
CA THR A 16 -3.23 -4.87 -1.69
C THR A 16 -3.25 -3.39 -1.37
N VAL A 17 -3.99 -2.59 -2.16
CA VAL A 17 -4.30 -1.19 -1.85
C VAL A 17 -5.77 -1.08 -1.50
N HIS A 18 -6.07 -0.58 -0.30
CA HIS A 18 -7.43 -0.50 0.24
C HIS A 18 -8.06 0.85 -0.04
N PHE A 19 -9.37 0.88 -0.26
CA PHE A 19 -10.13 2.09 -0.49
C PHE A 19 -11.60 1.93 -0.07
N HIS A 20 -12.28 3.05 0.11
CA HIS A 20 -13.73 3.09 0.26
C HIS A 20 -14.34 3.51 -1.08
N PRO A 21 -15.14 2.66 -1.76
CA PRO A 21 -15.70 2.95 -3.08
C PRO A 21 -16.54 4.24 -3.15
N ASP A 22 -17.19 4.57 -2.04
CA ASP A 22 -18.07 5.74 -1.84
C ASP A 22 -17.31 7.02 -1.45
N ARG A 23 -15.98 6.95 -1.26
CA ARG A 23 -15.17 8.13 -0.91
C ARG A 23 -15.30 9.20 -1.99
N LEU A 24 -15.57 10.44 -1.58
CA LEU A 24 -15.57 11.58 -2.49
C LEU A 24 -14.18 12.21 -2.58
N VAL A 25 -13.73 12.50 -3.80
CA VAL A 25 -12.52 13.25 -4.14
C VAL A 25 -12.94 14.47 -4.93
N GLY A 26 -12.79 15.66 -4.34
CA GLY A 26 -13.30 16.91 -4.95
C GLY A 26 -14.81 16.91 -5.19
N GLY A 27 -15.58 16.23 -4.33
CA GLY A 27 -17.04 16.08 -4.47
C GLY A 27 -17.51 15.01 -5.46
N VAL A 28 -16.59 14.35 -6.17
CA VAL A 28 -16.89 13.28 -7.14
C VAL A 28 -16.53 11.91 -6.53
N PRO A 29 -17.35 10.86 -6.69
CA PRO A 29 -17.03 9.53 -6.19
C PRO A 29 -15.69 9.00 -6.72
N LEU A 30 -14.89 8.38 -5.84
CA LEU A 30 -13.59 7.79 -6.19
C LEU A 30 -13.70 6.82 -7.35
N LEU A 31 -14.72 5.96 -7.35
CA LEU A 31 -14.94 5.02 -8.45
C LEU A 31 -15.11 5.71 -9.81
N ARG A 32 -15.66 6.94 -9.86
CA ARG A 32 -15.79 7.68 -11.11
C ARG A 32 -14.42 8.11 -11.63
N HIS A 33 -13.57 8.65 -10.77
CA HIS A 33 -12.17 8.97 -11.14
C HIS A 33 -11.42 7.73 -11.63
N LEU A 34 -11.53 6.61 -10.91
CA LEU A 34 -10.89 5.36 -11.29
C LEU A 34 -11.42 4.80 -12.62
N ALA A 35 -12.71 4.97 -12.90
CA ALA A 35 -13.30 4.55 -14.17
C ALA A 35 -12.89 5.46 -15.33
N ASP A 36 -12.71 6.76 -15.08
CA ASP A 36 -12.40 7.75 -16.12
C ASP A 36 -10.93 7.70 -16.56
N ASP A 37 -9.98 7.53 -15.63
CA ASP A 37 -8.55 7.54 -15.95
C ASP A 37 -7.74 6.31 -15.53
N GLY A 38 -8.31 5.41 -14.72
CA GLY A 38 -7.64 4.19 -14.29
C GLY A 38 -6.44 4.42 -13.36
N VAL A 39 -6.27 5.61 -12.76
CA VAL A 39 -5.12 5.93 -11.91
C VAL A 39 -5.52 5.97 -10.43
N TYR A 40 -4.90 5.10 -9.64
CA TYR A 40 -4.99 5.16 -8.19
C TYR A 40 -3.98 6.17 -7.65
N ARG A 41 -4.50 7.17 -6.91
CA ARG A 41 -3.75 8.36 -6.50
C ARG A 41 -3.38 8.33 -5.02
N SER A 42 -2.32 9.06 -4.67
CA SER A 42 -1.88 9.23 -3.30
C SER A 42 -2.79 10.19 -2.52
N GLN A 43 -2.70 10.17 -1.19
CA GLN A 43 -3.40 11.12 -0.32
C GLN A 43 -3.04 12.58 -0.64
N PHE A 44 -1.81 12.86 -1.08
CA PHE A 44 -1.36 14.21 -1.45
C PHE A 44 -2.07 14.73 -2.71
N GLU A 45 -2.55 13.84 -3.58
CA GLU A 45 -3.29 14.21 -4.78
C GLU A 45 -4.78 14.36 -4.51
N THR A 46 -5.34 13.47 -3.68
CA THR A 46 -6.81 13.40 -3.48
C THR A 46 -7.30 14.25 -2.30
N GLY A 47 -6.42 14.56 -1.34
CA GLY A 47 -6.81 15.17 -0.07
C GLY A 47 -7.69 14.26 0.81
N THR A 48 -7.79 12.96 0.51
CA THR A 48 -8.65 12.01 1.24
C THR A 48 -7.84 10.99 2.01
N SER A 49 -8.30 10.58 3.19
CA SER A 49 -7.63 9.56 4.02
C SER A 49 -8.60 8.51 4.53
N ASN A 50 -8.06 7.33 4.84
CA ASN A 50 -8.72 6.29 5.64
C ASN A 50 -8.07 6.18 7.05
N GLY A 51 -7.22 7.16 7.39
CA GLY A 51 -6.62 7.41 8.70
C GLY A 51 -6.52 8.92 8.95
N GLY A 52 -5.33 9.44 9.27
CA GLY A 52 -5.10 10.88 9.48
C GLY A 52 -5.03 11.71 8.18
N LEU A 53 -5.44 12.99 8.22
CA LEU A 53 -5.39 13.96 7.12
C LEU A 53 -4.20 14.93 7.26
N THR A 54 -2.98 14.40 7.21
CA THR A 54 -1.76 15.19 7.48
C THR A 54 -0.79 15.25 6.29
N ALA A 55 -1.27 14.93 5.09
CA ALA A 55 -0.52 14.91 3.84
C ALA A 55 -0.33 16.31 3.22
N TYR A 56 0.44 17.14 3.89
CA TYR A 56 0.86 18.46 3.42
C TYR A 56 2.27 18.77 3.96
N PRO A 57 3.04 19.68 3.33
CA PRO A 57 4.37 20.04 3.81
C PRO A 57 4.38 20.38 5.30
N GLY A 58 5.22 19.68 6.07
CA GLY A 58 5.34 19.84 7.52
C GLY A 58 4.32 19.06 8.37
N GLY A 59 3.30 18.43 7.78
CA GLY A 59 2.36 17.55 8.49
C GLY A 59 2.95 16.17 8.82
N ASP A 60 2.31 15.39 9.70
CA ASP A 60 2.85 14.10 10.18
C ASP A 60 3.15 13.13 9.04
N ARG A 61 2.24 13.04 8.06
CA ARG A 61 2.42 12.22 6.86
C ARG A 61 3.69 12.57 6.12
N TRP A 62 3.88 13.87 5.88
CA TRP A 62 5.06 14.36 5.19
C TRP A 62 6.33 14.06 5.99
N ARG A 63 6.30 14.25 7.32
CA ARG A 63 7.47 14.02 8.20
C ARG A 63 7.88 12.56 8.24
N TRP A 64 6.95 11.61 8.32
CA TRP A 64 7.35 10.20 8.31
C TRP A 64 7.80 9.76 6.91
N GLU A 65 7.21 10.25 5.82
CA GLU A 65 7.70 9.95 4.47
C GLU A 65 9.12 10.48 4.26
N HIS A 66 9.41 11.69 4.75
CA HIS A 66 10.76 12.26 4.76
C HIS A 66 11.75 11.30 5.46
N ARG A 67 11.43 10.84 6.68
CA ARG A 67 12.30 9.91 7.42
C ARG A 67 12.47 8.57 6.72
N LEU A 68 11.37 7.99 6.26
CA LEU A 68 11.32 6.67 5.62
C LEU A 68 12.11 6.64 4.32
N PHE A 69 11.98 7.69 3.50
CA PHE A 69 12.52 7.73 2.14
C PHE A 69 13.70 8.69 1.99
N GLY A 70 14.27 9.19 3.10
CA GLY A 70 15.44 10.07 3.08
C GLY A 70 15.20 11.36 2.30
N GLY A 71 13.99 11.93 2.38
CA GLY A 71 13.61 13.16 1.69
C GLY A 71 13.39 13.03 0.17
N ALA A 72 13.40 11.83 -0.40
CA ALA A 72 13.28 11.61 -1.85
C ALA A 72 12.00 12.20 -2.49
N TYR A 73 10.98 12.52 -1.69
CA TYR A 73 9.71 13.05 -2.17
C TYR A 73 9.41 14.48 -1.71
N ASP A 74 10.31 15.12 -0.95
CA ASP A 74 10.01 16.38 -0.26
C ASP A 74 9.62 17.48 -1.25
N ASP A 75 10.40 17.61 -2.32
CA ASP A 75 10.20 18.58 -3.42
C ASP A 75 9.54 17.95 -4.66
N ALA A 76 9.15 16.67 -4.58
CA ALA A 76 8.54 15.95 -5.69
C ALA A 76 7.04 16.30 -5.81
N PRO A 77 6.45 16.24 -7.02
CA PRO A 77 5.02 16.46 -7.18
C PRO A 77 4.21 15.40 -6.41
N PRO A 78 2.98 15.72 -5.96
CA PRO A 78 2.10 14.77 -5.26
C PRO A 78 1.96 13.40 -5.95
N SER A 79 1.94 13.37 -7.28
CA SER A 79 1.83 12.13 -8.07
C SER A 79 3.04 11.20 -7.99
N ALA A 80 4.21 11.73 -7.62
CA ALA A 80 5.42 10.94 -7.39
C ALA A 80 5.41 10.21 -6.05
N ARG A 81 4.58 10.67 -5.09
CA ARG A 81 4.50 10.11 -3.73
C ARG A 81 4.06 8.64 -3.78
N PRO A 82 4.56 7.80 -2.86
CA PRO A 82 4.20 6.38 -2.83
C PRO A 82 2.72 6.16 -2.53
N LYS A 83 2.13 5.15 -3.16
CA LYS A 83 0.77 4.68 -2.86
C LYS A 83 0.86 3.69 -1.70
N TYR A 84 0.04 3.89 -0.68
CA TYR A 84 0.08 3.05 0.51
C TYR A 84 -0.87 1.86 0.37
N GLY A 85 -0.38 0.72 0.81
CA GLY A 85 -1.12 -0.53 0.84
C GLY A 85 -0.56 -1.44 1.92
N SER A 86 -0.79 -2.73 1.76
CA SER A 86 -0.34 -3.75 2.70
C SER A 86 0.00 -5.06 2.02
N LEU A 87 0.94 -5.81 2.59
CA LEU A 87 1.18 -7.19 2.19
C LEU A 87 0.09 -8.09 2.79
N ASN A 88 -0.64 -8.81 1.94
CA ASN A 88 -1.64 -9.79 2.39
C ASN A 88 -0.97 -11.12 2.80
N TYR A 89 -0.10 -11.09 3.81
CA TYR A 89 0.66 -12.27 4.27
C TYR A 89 -0.22 -13.31 4.98
N ARG A 90 -1.38 -12.89 5.50
CA ARG A 90 -2.43 -13.77 6.04
C ARG A 90 -3.32 -14.40 4.96
N ARG A 91 -3.20 -13.97 3.70
CA ARG A 91 -4.01 -14.42 2.56
C ARG A 91 -5.53 -14.28 2.80
N ARG A 92 -5.94 -13.19 3.48
CA ARG A 92 -7.35 -12.91 3.75
C ARG A 92 -8.07 -12.55 2.45
N PRO A 93 -9.30 -13.04 2.23
CA PRO A 93 -10.15 -12.58 1.11
C PRO A 93 -10.40 -11.08 1.14
N ALA A 94 -10.46 -10.49 2.34
CA ALA A 94 -10.65 -9.06 2.53
C ALA A 94 -9.39 -8.21 2.26
N GLY A 95 -8.23 -8.81 1.97
CA GLY A 95 -6.97 -8.10 1.75
C GLY A 95 -6.11 -7.93 3.01
N GLY A 96 -4.96 -7.26 2.86
CA GLY A 96 -3.93 -7.19 3.89
C GLY A 96 -4.16 -6.20 5.03
N SER A 97 -5.08 -5.24 4.91
CA SER A 97 -5.27 -4.16 5.89
C SER A 97 -6.72 -3.65 5.90
N VAL A 98 -7.61 -4.46 6.45
CA VAL A 98 -9.07 -4.21 6.47
C VAL A 98 -9.49 -2.92 7.18
N ARG A 99 -8.61 -2.35 8.00
CA ARG A 99 -8.80 -1.05 8.65
C ARG A 99 -8.97 0.10 7.66
N PHE A 100 -8.35 0.01 6.47
CA PHE A 100 -8.21 1.17 5.57
C PHE A 100 -9.14 1.14 4.36
N GLY A 101 -10.14 0.26 4.32
CA GLY A 101 -11.06 0.22 3.21
C GLY A 101 -12.05 -0.93 3.27
N SER A 102 -13.23 -0.71 2.70
CA SER A 102 -14.24 -1.76 2.48
C SER A 102 -14.01 -2.50 1.16
N ALA A 103 -13.12 -2.01 0.30
CA ALA A 103 -12.69 -2.65 -0.94
C ALA A 103 -11.16 -2.57 -1.10
N HIS A 104 -10.61 -3.41 -1.96
CA HIS A 104 -9.19 -3.36 -2.29
C HIS A 104 -8.91 -3.83 -3.72
N PHE A 105 -7.83 -3.33 -4.29
CA PHE A 105 -7.21 -3.96 -5.46
C PHE A 105 -6.09 -4.89 -5.00
N ARG A 106 -5.99 -6.05 -5.65
CA ARG A 106 -4.81 -6.92 -5.57
C ARG A 106 -3.85 -6.47 -6.66
N LEU A 107 -2.57 -6.37 -6.34
CA LEU A 107 -1.57 -5.91 -7.29
C LEU A 107 -0.83 -7.08 -7.95
N ASN A 108 -0.48 -6.91 -9.22
CA ASN A 108 0.31 -7.86 -10.01
C ASN A 108 1.72 -8.00 -9.43
N HIS A 109 2.34 -9.16 -9.68
CA HIS A 109 3.67 -9.48 -9.15
C HIS A 109 4.76 -8.44 -9.48
N PRO A 110 4.83 -7.86 -10.70
CA PRO A 110 5.85 -6.86 -11.03
C PRO A 110 5.84 -5.62 -10.13
N VAL A 111 4.68 -5.25 -9.55
CA VAL A 111 4.58 -4.09 -8.65
C VAL A 111 5.46 -4.23 -7.42
N ARG A 112 5.74 -5.47 -6.98
CA ARG A 112 6.61 -5.75 -5.82
C ARG A 112 8.02 -5.19 -6.01
N GLN A 113 8.53 -5.16 -7.25
CA GLN A 113 9.89 -4.70 -7.55
C GLN A 113 10.08 -3.20 -7.30
N ARG A 114 8.99 -2.43 -7.26
CA ARG A 114 8.97 -1.01 -6.93
C ARG A 114 8.22 -0.74 -5.62
N THR A 115 8.17 -1.73 -4.73
CA THR A 115 7.49 -1.62 -3.44
C THR A 115 8.48 -1.80 -2.29
N THR A 116 8.51 -0.85 -1.36
CA THR A 116 9.14 -1.05 -0.04
C THR A 116 8.11 -1.40 1.01
N PHE A 117 8.57 -1.94 2.13
CA PHE A 117 7.72 -2.37 3.22
C PHE A 117 8.32 -1.96 4.56
N CYS A 118 7.47 -1.80 5.57
CA CYS A 118 7.90 -1.64 6.96
C CYS A 118 6.99 -2.40 7.93
N TYR A 119 7.54 -2.73 9.08
CA TYR A 119 6.78 -3.26 10.21
C TYR A 119 7.35 -2.73 11.53
N PRO A 120 6.54 -2.20 12.46
CA PRO A 120 5.12 -1.84 12.31
C PRO A 120 4.89 -0.76 11.24
N ASP A 121 3.69 -0.18 11.20
CA ASP A 121 3.32 0.84 10.21
C ASP A 121 4.08 2.17 10.38
N SER A 122 4.05 3.01 9.35
CA SER A 122 4.81 4.26 9.27
C SER A 122 4.58 5.26 10.42
N VAL A 123 3.38 5.28 11.01
CA VAL A 123 3.09 6.18 12.14
C VAL A 123 3.84 5.78 13.41
N SER A 124 4.20 4.50 13.53
CA SER A 124 4.88 3.94 14.70
C SER A 124 6.40 4.14 14.69
N ASN A 125 6.94 4.92 13.74
CA ASN A 125 8.37 5.14 13.54
C ASN A 125 9.17 3.81 13.46
N PRO A 126 8.86 2.95 12.47
CA PRO A 126 9.41 1.61 12.40
C PRO A 126 10.92 1.61 12.14
N ALA A 127 11.60 0.58 12.64
CA ALA A 127 13.02 0.34 12.39
C ALA A 127 13.26 -0.80 11.39
N ASP A 128 12.26 -1.66 11.16
CA ASP A 128 12.38 -2.81 10.29
C ASP A 128 11.78 -2.53 8.91
N PHE A 129 12.57 -2.81 7.87
CA PHE A 129 12.22 -2.55 6.48
C PHE A 129 12.43 -3.79 5.60
N GLY A 130 11.69 -3.83 4.49
CA GLY A 130 11.79 -4.90 3.50
C GLY A 130 11.63 -4.40 2.07
N THR A 131 12.12 -5.22 1.14
CA THR A 131 11.97 -5.10 -0.31
C THR A 131 11.55 -6.47 -0.87
N ALA A 132 11.28 -6.56 -2.18
CA ALA A 132 11.00 -7.85 -2.81
C ALA A 132 12.17 -8.85 -2.66
N ASP A 133 13.41 -8.37 -2.70
CA ASP A 133 14.61 -9.22 -2.66
C ASP A 133 15.07 -9.55 -1.24
N HIS A 134 14.76 -8.68 -0.27
CA HIS A 134 15.13 -8.85 1.14
C HIS A 134 13.97 -8.52 2.06
N PHE A 135 13.36 -9.55 2.66
CA PHE A 135 12.11 -9.42 3.39
C PHE A 135 12.16 -10.04 4.81
N PRO A 136 12.69 -9.31 5.82
CA PRO A 136 12.79 -9.81 7.20
C PRO A 136 11.45 -9.77 7.97
N LEU A 137 10.47 -9.00 7.46
CA LEU A 137 9.30 -8.56 8.23
C LEU A 137 8.31 -9.68 8.56
N LEU A 138 8.29 -10.76 7.77
CA LEU A 138 7.30 -11.82 7.92
C LEU A 138 7.40 -12.52 9.29
N GLY A 139 8.62 -12.71 9.79
CA GLY A 139 8.84 -13.32 11.09
C GLY A 139 8.34 -12.43 12.24
N LEU A 140 8.59 -11.12 12.15
CA LEU A 140 8.15 -10.13 13.13
C LEU A 140 6.63 -10.07 13.20
N ALA A 141 5.98 -9.89 12.04
CA ALA A 141 4.52 -9.76 11.96
C ALA A 141 3.77 -11.01 12.41
N ARG A 142 4.35 -12.21 12.24
CA ARG A 142 3.74 -13.46 12.71
C ARG A 142 3.77 -13.64 14.23
N ARG A 143 4.74 -13.04 14.92
CA ARG A 143 4.92 -13.16 16.38
C ARG A 143 4.15 -12.12 17.19
N ALA A 144 3.76 -11.01 16.57
CA ALA A 144 3.21 -9.86 17.28
C ALA A 144 1.75 -10.02 17.75
N GLU A 145 1.01 -11.00 17.22
CA GLU A 145 -0.40 -11.29 17.55
C GLU A 145 -1.30 -10.05 17.79
N PRO A 146 -1.32 -9.06 16.86
CA PRO A 146 -2.11 -7.84 17.06
C PRO A 146 -3.60 -8.09 16.80
N ASP A 147 -4.43 -7.09 17.12
CA ASP A 147 -5.82 -7.05 16.65
C ASP A 147 -5.89 -7.13 15.11
N VAL A 148 -6.99 -7.69 14.58
CA VAL A 148 -7.17 -7.90 13.14
C VAL A 148 -7.05 -6.60 12.32
N LEU A 149 -7.42 -5.47 12.92
CA LEU A 149 -7.36 -4.14 12.28
C LEU A 149 -5.90 -3.66 12.12
N ASP A 150 -5.00 -4.12 12.96
CA ASP A 150 -3.60 -3.70 12.99
C ASP A 150 -2.64 -4.80 12.49
N ASP A 151 -3.15 -6.01 12.19
CA ASP A 151 -2.41 -7.16 11.63
C ASP A 151 -2.05 -6.98 10.14
N HIS A 152 -1.17 -6.02 9.86
CA HIS A 152 -0.69 -5.71 8.51
C HIS A 152 0.80 -5.36 8.48
N ILE A 153 1.46 -5.69 7.36
CA ILE A 153 2.77 -5.15 6.99
C ILE A 153 2.49 -4.06 5.97
N GLU A 154 2.87 -2.82 6.28
CA GLU A 154 2.62 -1.66 5.41
C GLU A 154 3.50 -1.75 4.16
N ALA A 155 2.91 -1.41 3.01
CA ALA A 155 3.56 -1.42 1.71
C ALA A 155 3.51 -0.03 1.08
N HIS A 156 4.61 0.39 0.46
CA HIS A 156 4.77 1.67 -0.22
C HIS A 156 5.09 1.44 -1.69
N VAL A 157 4.10 1.61 -2.56
CA VAL A 157 4.27 1.42 -4.01
C VAL A 157 4.78 2.71 -4.65
N HIS A 158 6.02 2.68 -5.14
CA HIS A 158 6.70 3.82 -5.74
C HIS A 158 6.36 3.97 -7.23
N GLY A 159 6.19 5.20 -7.70
CA GLY A 159 5.78 5.50 -9.08
C GLY A 159 4.27 5.30 -9.34
N PRO A 160 3.73 5.62 -10.52
CA PRO A 160 2.29 5.61 -10.81
C PRO A 160 1.62 4.25 -10.55
N LEU A 161 0.35 4.23 -10.11
CA LEU A 161 -0.42 2.99 -9.98
C LEU A 161 -1.58 3.00 -10.98
N ARG A 162 -1.40 2.31 -12.12
CA ARG A 162 -2.37 2.23 -13.22
C ARG A 162 -3.12 0.92 -13.15
N LEU A 163 -4.43 0.97 -12.97
CA LEU A 163 -5.23 -0.22 -12.74
C LEU A 163 -5.14 -1.24 -13.89
N ALA A 164 -5.09 -0.79 -15.14
CA ALA A 164 -4.97 -1.68 -16.30
C ALA A 164 -3.66 -2.49 -16.35
N GLU A 165 -2.59 -1.99 -15.73
CA GLU A 165 -1.26 -2.61 -15.74
C GLU A 165 -0.96 -3.31 -14.41
N ASP A 166 -1.30 -2.65 -13.32
CA ASP A 166 -0.86 -2.99 -11.97
C ASP A 166 -1.90 -3.81 -11.20
N ALA A 167 -3.19 -3.70 -11.52
CA ALA A 167 -4.22 -4.47 -10.82
C ALA A 167 -4.27 -5.90 -11.39
N ALA A 168 -4.33 -6.88 -10.49
CA ALA A 168 -4.58 -8.25 -10.86
C ALA A 168 -6.04 -8.41 -11.28
N GLU A 169 -6.24 -9.08 -12.41
CA GLU A 169 -7.57 -9.45 -12.89
C GLU A 169 -8.36 -10.16 -11.78
N PRO A 170 -9.66 -9.85 -11.62
CA PRO A 170 -10.54 -10.62 -10.76
C PRO A 170 -10.45 -12.09 -11.15
N GLY A 171 -10.05 -12.94 -10.21
CA GLY A 171 -9.87 -14.37 -10.42
C GLY A 171 -11.18 -15.14 -10.61
N TRP A 172 -12.11 -14.64 -11.43
CA TRP A 172 -13.26 -15.39 -11.91
C TRP A 172 -12.78 -16.45 -12.91
N ARG A 173 -12.20 -17.53 -12.40
CA ARG A 173 -12.14 -18.77 -13.17
C ARG A 173 -13.56 -19.31 -13.18
N SER A 174 -14.27 -19.17 -14.30
CA SER A 174 -15.49 -19.93 -14.49
C SER A 174 -15.12 -21.41 -14.35
N ARG A 175 -15.63 -22.07 -13.32
CA ARG A 175 -15.68 -23.53 -13.34
C ARG A 175 -16.70 -23.85 -14.41
N ARG A 176 -16.26 -24.05 -15.66
CA ARG A 176 -17.00 -24.90 -16.57
C ARG A 176 -16.90 -26.29 -15.97
N THR A 177 -17.87 -26.63 -15.13
CA THR A 177 -18.17 -28.02 -14.82
C THR A 177 -18.59 -28.66 -16.14
N GLY A 178 -17.74 -29.55 -16.65
CA GLY A 178 -18.16 -30.58 -17.59
C GLY A 178 -18.93 -31.67 -16.86
#